data_AF-A0A329K443-F1
#
_entry.id   AF-A0A329K443-F1
#
_cell.length_a   1.000
_cell.length_b   1.000
_cell.length_c   1.000
_cell.angle_alpha   90.00
_cell.angle_beta   90.00
_cell.angle_gamma   90.00
#
_symmetry.space_group_name_H-M   'P 1'
#
loop_
_entity.id
_entity.type
_entity.pdbx_description
1 polymer ?
#
loop_
_entity_poly.entity_id
_entity_poly.type
_entity_poly.pdbx_seq_one_letter_code
_entity_poly.pdbx_strand_id
1 'polypeptide(L)'
;THFMVDGPSLHGDTALGRPVGGTDVVAFGRDLQVSYRVWSPKSGYPGHAAYRDFHTYDHLTGLKPARVTGRNVPSQDKAPYDPERADHAVDTHVADFVEVVRNRLLAESERIGRPAHVIAAFDTELFGHWWYEGPTWLERVLRALPEAGVRVGTLSDALADGFVGNPVALPPSSWGSGKDWQVWAGEQVADLVALNSEVVDMALSTVDKALSQTASLDGPIPRDHVADQILRETLLTVSSDWPFMVSKDSAADYARYRAHLHAHATREIADALASGRRDTAQRLAEGWNRADGLFGALDARRLPR
;
A
#
# COMPACT_ATOMS: atom_id res chain seq x y z
N THR A 1 -13.74 13.11 -5.77
CA THR A 1 -12.66 12.10 -5.67
C THR A 1 -12.36 11.84 -4.21
N HIS A 2 -11.77 10.69 -3.86
CA HIS A 2 -11.55 10.32 -2.46
C HIS A 2 -10.26 9.52 -2.26
N PHE A 3 -9.79 9.47 -1.01
CA PHE A 3 -8.68 8.64 -0.58
C PHE A 3 -8.83 8.24 0.89
N MET A 4 -7.96 7.35 1.37
CA MET A 4 -7.95 6.89 2.76
C MET A 4 -6.82 7.51 3.57
N VAL A 5 -7.08 7.72 4.85
CA VAL A 5 -6.12 8.11 5.88
C VAL A 5 -6.23 7.17 7.08
N ASP A 6 -5.23 7.16 7.95
CA ASP A 6 -5.36 6.44 9.20
C ASP A 6 -6.30 7.19 10.16
N GLY A 7 -6.97 6.46 11.05
CA GLY A 7 -7.92 7.07 12.00
C GLY A 7 -7.38 8.28 12.79
N PRO A 8 -6.13 8.25 13.30
CA PRO A 8 -5.52 9.39 13.99
C PRO A 8 -5.41 10.67 13.15
N SER A 9 -5.30 10.56 11.82
CA SER A 9 -5.27 11.73 10.92
C SER A 9 -6.60 12.51 10.94
N LEU A 10 -7.69 11.85 11.35
CA LEU A 10 -9.01 12.46 11.57
C LEU A 10 -9.33 12.63 13.07
N HIS A 11 -8.32 12.65 13.93
CA HIS A 11 -8.48 12.70 15.39
C HIS A 11 -9.36 11.56 15.95
N GLY A 12 -9.41 10.42 15.24
CA GLY A 12 -10.22 9.26 15.60
C GLY A 12 -11.68 9.32 15.17
N ASP A 13 -12.17 10.43 14.59
CA ASP A 13 -13.55 10.53 14.11
C ASP A 13 -13.66 10.04 12.65
N THR A 14 -13.80 8.73 12.51
CA THR A 14 -13.85 8.01 11.23
C THR A 14 -15.27 7.64 10.78
N ALA A 15 -16.30 8.17 11.44
CA ALA A 15 -17.70 7.80 11.18
C ALA A 15 -18.25 8.37 9.86
N LEU A 16 -17.60 9.41 9.32
CA LEU A 16 -17.94 10.12 8.10
C LEU A 16 -16.66 10.51 7.34
N GLY A 17 -16.77 10.63 6.01
CA GLY A 17 -15.70 11.17 5.18
C GLY A 17 -15.57 12.68 5.41
N ARG A 18 -14.37 13.22 5.26
CA ARG A 18 -14.08 14.64 5.51
C ARG A 18 -13.50 15.29 4.26
N PRO A 19 -14.13 16.36 3.71
CA PRO A 19 -13.49 17.18 2.71
C PRO A 19 -12.16 17.74 3.25
N VAL A 20 -11.12 17.78 2.42
CA VAL A 20 -9.78 18.22 2.85
C VAL A 20 -9.61 19.71 2.58
N GLY A 21 -9.43 20.50 3.64
CA GLY A 21 -9.27 21.94 3.55
C GLY A 21 -10.44 22.61 2.81
N GLY A 22 -10.12 23.38 1.76
CA GLY A 22 -11.11 24.02 0.88
C GLY A 22 -11.42 23.25 -0.40
N THR A 23 -11.11 21.95 -0.46
CA THR A 23 -11.27 21.13 -1.67
C THR A 23 -12.47 20.19 -1.58
N ASP A 24 -12.95 19.70 -2.73
CA ASP A 24 -13.98 18.65 -2.82
C ASP A 24 -13.40 17.22 -2.74
N VAL A 25 -12.13 17.08 -2.36
CA VAL A 25 -11.48 15.77 -2.14
C VAL A 25 -11.84 15.27 -0.74
N VAL A 26 -12.40 14.07 -0.65
CA VAL A 26 -12.84 13.50 0.63
C VAL A 26 -11.83 12.46 1.15
N ALA A 27 -11.39 12.65 2.40
CA ALA A 27 -10.59 11.68 3.13
C ALA A 27 -11.47 10.79 4.01
N PHE A 28 -11.26 9.48 3.93
CA PHE A 28 -11.92 8.48 4.76
C PHE A 28 -10.95 7.86 5.76
N GLY A 29 -11.32 7.83 7.03
CA GLY A 29 -10.46 7.30 8.09
C GLY A 29 -10.63 5.79 8.27
N ARG A 30 -9.52 5.08 8.42
CA ARG A 30 -9.52 3.68 8.87
C ARG A 30 -9.96 3.58 10.34
N ASP A 31 -10.96 2.76 10.60
CA ASP A 31 -11.42 2.46 11.95
C ASP A 31 -10.49 1.44 12.64
N LEU A 32 -9.69 1.92 13.60
CA LEU A 32 -8.72 1.08 14.30
C LEU A 32 -9.37 0.09 15.27
N GLN A 33 -10.53 0.39 15.84
CA GLN A 33 -11.21 -0.52 16.78
C GLN A 33 -11.64 -1.80 16.07
N VAL A 34 -12.19 -1.65 14.86
CA VAL A 34 -12.60 -2.77 14.00
C VAL A 34 -11.37 -3.43 13.38
N SER A 35 -10.44 -2.64 12.84
CA SER A 35 -9.25 -3.18 12.16
C SER A 35 -8.35 -4.01 13.08
N TYR A 36 -8.24 -3.67 14.37
CA TYR A 36 -7.39 -4.41 15.32
C TYR A 36 -7.93 -5.78 15.70
N ARG A 37 -9.18 -6.11 15.37
CA ARG A 37 -9.67 -7.50 15.49
C ARG A 37 -8.92 -8.46 14.57
N VAL A 38 -8.49 -7.97 13.41
CA VAL A 38 -7.72 -8.76 12.45
C VAL A 38 -6.23 -8.45 12.55
N TRP A 39 -5.86 -7.18 12.58
CA TRP A 39 -4.46 -6.72 12.46
C TRP A 39 -3.74 -6.47 13.79
N SER A 40 -4.28 -6.94 14.93
CA SER A 40 -3.56 -6.83 16.20
C SER A 40 -2.41 -7.84 16.25
N PRO A 41 -1.15 -7.40 16.42
CA PRO A 41 0.00 -8.31 16.57
C PRO A 41 -0.08 -9.15 17.85
N LYS A 42 -0.92 -8.75 18.81
CA LYS A 42 -1.08 -9.41 20.12
C LYS A 42 -2.41 -10.11 20.31
N SER A 43 -3.39 -9.97 19.43
CA SER A 43 -4.73 -10.53 19.71
C SER A 43 -5.60 -10.67 18.47
N GLY A 44 -5.05 -10.47 17.27
CA GLY A 44 -5.81 -10.61 16.04
C GLY A 44 -6.17 -12.07 15.76
N TYR A 45 -7.27 -12.29 15.05
CA TYR A 45 -7.71 -13.62 14.64
C TYR A 45 -6.61 -14.47 13.97
N PRO A 46 -5.74 -13.93 13.08
CA PRO A 46 -4.70 -14.73 12.41
C PRO A 46 -3.76 -15.50 13.35
N GLY A 47 -3.58 -15.02 14.59
CA GLY A 47 -2.74 -15.68 15.59
C GLY A 47 -3.43 -16.81 16.36
N HIS A 48 -4.64 -17.22 15.96
CA HIS A 48 -5.41 -18.25 16.66
C HIS A 48 -4.75 -19.63 16.55
N ALA A 49 -4.77 -20.40 17.65
CA ALA A 49 -4.07 -21.68 17.77
C ALA A 49 -4.51 -22.75 16.76
N ALA A 50 -5.69 -22.60 16.15
CA ALA A 50 -6.23 -23.52 15.15
C ALA A 50 -5.74 -23.24 13.72
N TYR A 51 -5.30 -22.01 13.43
CA TYR A 51 -4.94 -21.59 12.08
C TYR A 51 -3.58 -22.08 11.64
N ARG A 52 -3.38 -22.19 10.32
CA ARG A 52 -2.13 -22.65 9.73
C ARG A 52 -0.99 -21.70 10.11
N ASP A 53 0.11 -22.26 10.60
CA ASP A 53 1.26 -21.48 11.00
C ASP A 53 2.07 -21.03 9.77
N PHE A 54 2.31 -19.72 9.65
CA PHE A 54 3.09 -19.20 8.53
C PHE A 54 4.58 -19.56 8.63
N HIS A 55 5.12 -19.59 9.84
CA HIS A 55 6.56 -19.67 10.10
C HIS A 55 7.08 -21.11 10.25
N THR A 56 6.19 -22.10 10.30
CA THR A 56 6.56 -23.52 10.39
C THR A 56 6.31 -24.18 9.05
N TYR A 57 7.38 -24.32 8.29
CA TYR A 57 7.35 -24.88 6.94
C TYR A 57 8.51 -25.82 6.69
N ASP A 58 8.30 -26.75 5.76
CA ASP A 58 9.35 -27.61 5.25
C ASP A 58 10.26 -26.80 4.30
N HIS A 59 11.56 -26.73 4.61
CA HIS A 59 12.50 -25.90 3.86
C HIS A 59 12.76 -26.39 2.43
N LEU A 60 12.45 -27.65 2.11
CA LEU A 60 12.63 -28.21 0.77
C LEU A 60 11.45 -27.89 -0.15
N THR A 61 10.23 -28.02 0.35
CA THR A 61 8.98 -27.92 -0.43
C THR A 61 8.22 -26.62 -0.22
N GLY A 62 8.49 -25.91 0.88
CA GLY A 62 7.73 -24.72 1.31
C GLY A 62 6.36 -25.03 1.91
N LEU A 63 5.99 -26.31 2.06
CA LEU A 63 4.71 -26.70 2.63
C LEU A 63 4.64 -26.34 4.12
N LYS A 64 3.46 -25.91 4.58
CA LYS A 64 3.19 -25.47 5.96
C LYS A 64 2.24 -26.46 6.66
N PRO A 65 2.76 -27.55 7.27
CA PRO A 65 1.93 -28.64 7.77
C PRO A 65 1.39 -28.42 9.19
N ALA A 66 1.82 -27.35 9.88
CA ALA A 66 1.50 -27.13 11.28
C ALA A 66 0.45 -26.02 11.47
N ARG A 67 -0.25 -26.06 12.60
CA ARG A 67 -1.05 -24.93 13.10
C ARG A 67 -0.27 -24.12 14.13
N VAL A 68 -0.67 -22.86 14.34
CA VAL A 68 -0.03 -21.93 15.28
C VAL A 68 0.19 -22.58 16.65
N THR A 69 -0.77 -23.38 17.14
CA THR A 69 -0.74 -24.16 18.39
C THR A 69 -0.71 -23.31 19.66
N GLY A 70 0.23 -22.38 19.76
CA GLY A 70 0.35 -21.36 20.78
C GLY A 70 1.55 -20.48 20.47
N ARG A 71 1.54 -19.24 20.94
CA ARG A 71 2.59 -18.24 20.61
C ARG A 71 3.98 -18.61 21.11
N ASN A 72 4.04 -19.32 22.23
CA ASN A 72 5.29 -19.71 22.87
C ASN A 72 5.66 -21.17 22.57
N VAL A 73 4.98 -21.81 21.61
CA VAL A 73 5.26 -23.19 21.20
C VAL A 73 6.32 -23.15 20.10
N PRO A 74 7.51 -23.74 20.31
CA PRO A 74 8.53 -23.85 19.28
C PRO A 74 8.03 -24.57 18.03
N SER A 75 8.59 -24.25 16.86
CA SER A 75 8.12 -24.80 15.57
C SER A 75 8.09 -26.33 15.54
N GLN A 76 9.06 -27.00 16.17
CA GLN A 76 9.12 -28.47 16.24
C GLN A 76 8.03 -29.11 17.13
N ASP A 77 7.45 -28.33 18.04
CA ASP A 77 6.43 -28.79 18.99
C ASP A 77 5.01 -28.37 18.56
N LYS A 78 4.89 -27.67 17.42
CA LYS A 78 3.57 -27.29 16.89
C LYS A 78 2.83 -28.52 16.37
N ALA A 79 1.56 -28.58 16.70
CA ALA A 79 0.69 -29.67 16.26
C ALA A 79 0.39 -29.58 14.75
N PRO A 80 0.04 -30.71 14.11
CA PRO A 80 -0.42 -30.72 12.73
C PRO A 80 -1.60 -29.77 12.51
N TYR A 81 -1.65 -29.20 11.30
CA TYR A 81 -2.78 -28.42 10.83
C TYR A 81 -4.02 -29.31 10.69
N ASP A 82 -5.16 -28.80 11.13
CA ASP A 82 -6.46 -29.47 11.11
C ASP A 82 -7.48 -28.53 10.46
N PRO A 83 -7.89 -28.81 9.20
CA PRO A 83 -8.82 -27.96 8.47
C PRO A 83 -10.18 -27.78 9.16
N GLU A 84 -10.72 -28.82 9.80
CA GLU A 84 -12.04 -28.74 10.46
C GLU A 84 -11.96 -27.83 11.70
N ARG A 85 -10.87 -27.97 12.47
CA ARG A 85 -10.62 -27.08 13.62
C ARG A 85 -10.43 -25.63 13.19
N ALA A 86 -9.73 -25.40 12.09
CA ALA A 86 -9.56 -24.07 11.52
C ALA A 86 -10.91 -23.49 11.06
N ASP A 87 -11.74 -24.29 10.38
CA ASP A 87 -13.05 -23.88 9.90
C ASP A 87 -13.99 -23.44 11.03
N HIS A 88 -14.05 -24.20 12.12
CA HIS A 88 -14.82 -23.80 13.32
C HIS A 88 -14.31 -22.51 13.97
N ALA A 89 -12.99 -22.29 13.95
CA ALA A 89 -12.42 -21.03 14.42
C ALA A 89 -12.81 -19.87 13.50
N VAL A 90 -12.88 -20.09 12.17
CA VAL A 90 -13.38 -19.08 11.23
C VAL A 90 -14.81 -18.68 11.59
N ASP A 91 -15.71 -19.62 11.82
CA ASP A 91 -17.12 -19.31 12.16
C ASP A 91 -17.23 -18.42 13.41
N THR A 92 -16.45 -18.75 14.44
CA THR A 92 -16.39 -17.95 15.67
C THR A 92 -15.91 -16.53 15.41
N HIS A 93 -14.86 -16.38 14.58
CA HIS A 93 -14.30 -15.06 14.26
C HIS A 93 -15.16 -14.26 13.27
N VAL A 94 -15.94 -14.91 12.40
CA VAL A 94 -16.94 -14.25 11.56
C VAL A 94 -18.03 -13.64 12.45
N ALA A 95 -18.55 -14.41 13.41
CA ALA A 95 -19.56 -13.94 14.35
C ALA A 95 -19.06 -12.75 15.20
N ASP A 96 -17.87 -12.85 15.80
CA ASP A 96 -17.25 -11.75 16.57
C ASP A 96 -17.08 -10.49 15.69
N PHE A 97 -16.59 -10.64 14.46
CA PHE A 97 -16.35 -9.49 13.59
C PHE A 97 -17.65 -8.78 13.19
N VAL A 98 -18.70 -9.54 12.83
CA VAL A 98 -20.02 -8.99 12.50
C VAL A 98 -20.59 -8.23 13.70
N GLU A 99 -20.50 -8.80 14.90
CA GLU A 99 -20.96 -8.14 16.12
C GLU A 99 -20.18 -6.83 16.39
N VAL A 100 -18.85 -6.86 16.26
CA VAL A 100 -17.99 -5.67 16.42
C VAL A 100 -18.38 -4.57 15.44
N VAL A 101 -18.57 -4.89 14.15
CA VAL A 101 -18.97 -3.92 13.13
C VAL A 101 -20.35 -3.33 13.44
N ARG A 102 -21.33 -4.16 13.80
CA ARG A 102 -22.68 -3.70 14.14
C ARG A 102 -22.67 -2.77 15.35
N ASN A 103 -22.01 -3.17 16.42
CA ASN A 103 -21.92 -2.37 17.64
C ASN A 103 -21.22 -1.04 17.36
N ARG A 104 -20.17 -1.05 16.52
CA ARG A 104 -19.47 0.18 16.10
C ARG A 104 -20.38 1.11 15.29
N LEU A 105 -21.12 0.58 14.31
CA LEU A 105 -22.07 1.37 13.51
C LEU A 105 -23.18 1.98 14.36
N LEU A 106 -23.74 1.21 15.30
CA LEU A 106 -24.80 1.68 16.21
C LEU A 106 -24.28 2.81 17.10
N ALA A 107 -23.15 2.60 17.79
CA ALA A 107 -22.57 3.57 18.69
C ALA A 107 -22.18 4.87 17.97
N GLU A 108 -21.57 4.78 16.79
CA GLU A 108 -21.21 5.96 16.01
C GLU A 108 -22.44 6.68 15.47
N SER A 109 -23.46 5.95 15.01
CA SER A 109 -24.70 6.57 14.52
C SER A 109 -25.45 7.31 15.64
N GLU A 110 -25.51 6.73 16.84
CA GLU A 110 -26.06 7.38 18.02
C GLU A 110 -25.27 8.64 18.38
N ARG A 111 -23.94 8.56 18.43
CA ARG A 111 -23.05 9.69 18.74
C ARG A 111 -23.25 10.88 17.81
N ILE A 112 -23.39 10.63 16.50
CA ILE A 112 -23.51 11.70 15.50
C ILE A 112 -24.97 12.06 15.15
N GLY A 113 -25.95 11.34 15.69
CA GLY A 113 -27.38 11.57 15.46
C GLY A 113 -27.86 11.27 14.04
N ARG A 114 -27.09 10.49 13.26
CA ARG A 114 -27.40 10.11 11.87
C ARG A 114 -26.63 8.83 11.49
N PRO A 115 -26.96 8.16 10.37
CA PRO A 115 -26.22 6.97 9.94
C PRO A 115 -24.71 7.25 9.78
N ALA A 116 -23.89 6.36 10.35
CA ALA A 116 -22.43 6.34 10.23
C ALA A 116 -21.95 5.20 9.29
N HIS A 117 -20.68 5.26 8.88
CA HIS A 117 -19.99 4.13 8.25
C HIS A 117 -18.83 3.63 9.11
N VAL A 118 -18.31 2.46 8.76
CA VAL A 118 -17.10 1.87 9.32
C VAL A 118 -16.24 1.40 8.17
N ILE A 119 -14.94 1.73 8.21
CA ILE A 119 -13.97 1.32 7.19
C ILE A 119 -12.85 0.55 7.86
N ALA A 120 -12.67 -0.70 7.43
CA ALA A 120 -11.54 -1.54 7.82
C ALA A 120 -10.64 -1.77 6.61
N ALA A 121 -9.37 -1.42 6.74
CA ALA A 121 -8.37 -1.58 5.68
C ALA A 121 -7.22 -2.48 6.14
N PHE A 122 -6.80 -3.34 5.23
CA PHE A 122 -5.82 -4.41 5.43
C PHE A 122 -4.99 -4.57 4.17
N ASP A 123 -3.74 -5.01 4.32
CA ASP A 123 -2.92 -5.44 3.19
C ASP A 123 -3.53 -6.71 2.58
N THR A 124 -3.66 -6.75 1.25
CA THR A 124 -4.33 -7.87 0.56
C THR A 124 -3.66 -9.21 0.83
N GLU A 125 -2.33 -9.23 0.91
CA GLU A 125 -1.55 -10.44 1.21
C GLU A 125 -1.81 -11.02 2.61
N LEU A 126 -2.48 -10.28 3.50
CA LEU A 126 -2.98 -10.86 4.74
C LEU A 126 -3.85 -12.08 4.45
N PHE A 127 -4.75 -11.98 3.47
CA PHE A 127 -5.74 -12.99 3.19
C PHE A 127 -5.18 -14.05 2.23
N GLY A 128 -4.74 -15.18 2.80
CA GLY A 128 -4.31 -16.38 2.10
C GLY A 128 -2.80 -16.62 2.13
N HIS A 129 -2.01 -15.55 2.24
CA HIS A 129 -0.56 -15.66 2.40
C HIS A 129 -0.17 -15.68 3.89
N TRP A 130 -0.32 -14.57 4.61
CA TRP A 130 0.02 -14.49 6.05
C TRP A 130 -1.00 -15.24 6.92
N TRP A 131 -2.28 -15.06 6.63
CA TRP A 131 -3.38 -15.76 7.27
C TRP A 131 -4.06 -16.66 6.24
N TYR A 132 -3.79 -17.96 6.33
CA TYR A 132 -4.24 -18.91 5.31
C TYR A 132 -5.75 -18.97 5.15
N GLU A 133 -6.48 -18.95 6.26
CA GLU A 133 -7.95 -19.01 6.31
C GLU A 133 -8.61 -17.66 6.00
N GLY A 134 -7.81 -16.61 5.79
CA GLY A 134 -8.28 -15.25 5.55
C GLY A 134 -9.28 -15.11 4.40
N PRO A 135 -9.11 -15.77 3.23
CA PRO A 135 -10.09 -15.70 2.14
C PRO A 135 -11.44 -16.32 2.52
N THR A 136 -11.44 -17.47 3.19
CA THR A 136 -12.66 -18.13 3.68
C THR A 136 -13.37 -17.26 4.71
N TRP A 137 -12.62 -16.66 5.64
CA TRP A 137 -13.17 -15.71 6.59
C TRP A 137 -13.78 -14.48 5.89
N LEU A 138 -13.07 -13.89 4.92
CA LEU A 138 -13.54 -12.71 4.20
C LEU A 138 -14.82 -13.00 3.43
N GLU A 139 -14.91 -14.16 2.75
CA GLU A 139 -16.12 -14.61 2.10
C GLU A 139 -17.29 -14.69 3.09
N ARG A 140 -17.12 -15.39 4.21
CA ARG A 140 -18.17 -15.59 5.21
C ARG A 140 -18.59 -14.27 5.86
N VAL A 141 -17.67 -13.36 6.15
CA VAL A 141 -17.97 -12.01 6.65
C VAL A 141 -18.80 -11.21 5.65
N LEU A 142 -18.44 -11.22 4.36
CA LEU A 142 -19.16 -10.48 3.31
C LEU A 142 -20.60 -11.01 3.10
N ARG A 143 -20.87 -12.28 3.42
CA ARG A 143 -22.23 -12.85 3.45
C ARG A 143 -22.99 -12.52 4.74
N ALA A 144 -22.33 -12.66 5.88
CA ALA A 144 -22.95 -12.50 7.20
C ALA A 144 -23.29 -11.05 7.55
N LEU A 145 -22.51 -10.06 7.06
CA LEU A 145 -22.79 -8.65 7.31
C LEU A 145 -24.18 -8.20 6.80
N PRO A 146 -24.55 -8.46 5.52
CA PRO A 146 -25.91 -8.22 5.02
C PRO A 146 -27.00 -8.94 5.81
N GLU A 147 -26.81 -10.21 6.16
CA GLU A 147 -27.77 -11.00 6.96
C GLU A 147 -28.03 -10.36 8.33
N ALA A 148 -27.02 -9.71 8.89
CA ALA A 148 -27.10 -8.99 10.16
C ALA A 148 -27.55 -7.52 10.01
N GLY A 149 -28.03 -7.13 8.81
CA GLY A 149 -28.56 -5.80 8.51
C GLY A 149 -27.51 -4.74 8.20
N VAL A 150 -26.25 -5.11 7.98
CA VAL A 150 -25.17 -4.18 7.62
C VAL A 150 -25.04 -4.10 6.10
N ARG A 151 -25.14 -2.90 5.53
CA ARG A 151 -24.86 -2.69 4.11
C ARG A 151 -23.36 -2.63 3.87
N VAL A 152 -22.84 -3.53 3.04
CA VAL A 152 -21.47 -3.50 2.52
C VAL A 152 -21.47 -2.73 1.20
N GLY A 153 -20.49 -1.84 1.01
CA GLY A 153 -20.38 -1.03 -0.21
C GLY A 153 -18.99 -0.45 -0.39
N THR A 154 -18.86 0.40 -1.39
CA THR A 154 -17.63 1.11 -1.75
C THR A 154 -17.59 2.50 -1.12
N LEU A 155 -16.42 3.15 -1.14
CA LEU A 155 -16.29 4.55 -0.74
C LEU A 155 -17.07 5.49 -1.69
N SER A 156 -17.26 5.09 -2.95
CA SER A 156 -18.14 5.81 -3.88
C SER A 156 -19.60 5.77 -3.43
N ASP A 157 -20.07 4.62 -2.92
CA ASP A 157 -21.42 4.51 -2.37
C ASP A 157 -21.57 5.38 -1.11
N ALA A 158 -20.54 5.40 -0.24
CA ALA A 158 -20.54 6.26 0.95
C ALA A 158 -20.64 7.75 0.59
N LEU A 159 -19.98 8.19 -0.49
CA LEU A 159 -20.12 9.55 -1.01
C LEU A 159 -21.54 9.82 -1.54
N ALA A 160 -22.07 8.91 -2.37
CA ALA A 160 -23.39 9.05 -2.98
C ALA A 160 -24.52 9.12 -1.94
N ASP A 161 -24.39 8.36 -0.86
CA ASP A 161 -25.36 8.33 0.25
C ASP A 161 -25.14 9.45 1.29
N GLY A 162 -24.19 10.35 1.03
CA GLY A 162 -23.97 11.54 1.86
C GLY A 162 -23.32 11.26 3.21
N PHE A 163 -22.52 10.19 3.35
CA PHE A 163 -21.68 9.94 4.53
C PHE A 163 -20.45 10.86 4.57
N VAL A 164 -20.69 12.16 4.43
CA VAL A 164 -19.68 13.23 4.41
C VAL A 164 -20.03 14.24 5.50
N GLY A 165 -19.03 14.54 6.33
CA GLY A 165 -19.12 15.52 7.42
C GLY A 165 -18.47 16.85 7.06
N ASN A 166 -18.15 17.64 8.09
CA ASN A 166 -17.48 18.92 7.93
C ASN A 166 -16.03 18.75 7.42
N PRO A 167 -15.50 19.73 6.66
CA PRO A 167 -14.11 19.73 6.22
C PRO A 167 -13.11 19.66 7.38
N VAL A 168 -11.92 19.12 7.09
CA VAL A 168 -10.82 18.99 8.04
C VAL A 168 -9.49 19.41 7.41
N ALA A 169 -8.59 19.98 8.22
CA ALA A 169 -7.19 20.13 7.85
C ALA A 169 -6.45 18.83 8.21
N LEU A 170 -5.88 18.16 7.22
CA LEU A 170 -5.10 16.94 7.47
C LEU A 170 -3.67 17.28 7.87
N PRO A 171 -3.18 16.80 9.02
CA PRO A 171 -1.77 16.90 9.34
C PRO A 171 -0.95 15.92 8.49
N PRO A 172 0.37 16.19 8.31
CA PRO A 172 1.29 15.21 7.74
C PRO A 172 1.20 13.91 8.55
N SER A 173 0.86 12.80 7.89
CA SER A 173 0.61 11.53 8.57
C SER A 173 0.73 10.36 7.62
N SER A 174 0.88 9.17 8.20
CA SER A 174 0.82 7.89 7.49
C SER A 174 0.06 6.87 8.32
N TRP A 175 -0.28 5.73 7.72
CA TRP A 175 -0.77 4.57 8.46
C TRP A 175 0.33 3.70 9.09
N GLY A 176 1.61 4.06 8.89
CA GLY A 176 2.79 3.33 9.34
C GLY A 176 3.05 3.43 10.85
N SER A 177 4.20 2.90 11.29
CA SER A 177 4.64 3.03 12.68
C SER A 177 4.84 4.51 13.04
N GLY A 178 4.34 4.91 14.22
CA GLY A 178 4.40 6.31 14.68
C GLY A 178 3.40 7.28 14.04
N LYS A 179 2.66 6.84 13.01
CA LYS A 179 1.63 7.64 12.31
C LYS A 179 2.16 8.90 11.62
N ASP A 180 3.46 8.92 11.36
CA ASP A 180 4.20 10.00 10.72
C ASP A 180 5.05 9.45 9.55
N TRP A 181 6.06 10.21 9.11
CA TRP A 181 6.92 9.85 7.99
C TRP A 181 8.20 9.10 8.39
N GLN A 182 8.42 8.78 9.67
CA GLN A 182 9.74 8.30 10.12
C GLN A 182 10.20 7.00 9.45
N VAL A 183 9.27 6.17 8.99
CA VAL A 183 9.55 4.93 8.26
C VAL A 183 10.11 5.19 6.85
N TRP A 184 9.79 6.35 6.25
CA TRP A 184 10.20 6.67 4.87
C TRP A 184 11.16 7.86 4.78
N ALA A 185 11.25 8.67 5.82
CA ALA A 185 12.06 9.89 5.87
C ALA A 185 12.80 10.07 7.21
N GLY A 186 12.98 8.99 7.97
CA GLY A 186 13.80 8.97 9.19
C GLY A 186 15.29 8.87 8.91
N GLU A 187 16.11 9.01 9.96
CA GLU A 187 17.57 8.99 9.89
C GLU A 187 18.14 7.73 9.21
N GLN A 188 17.54 6.56 9.47
CA GLN A 188 17.99 5.27 8.92
C GLN A 188 17.92 5.18 7.38
N VAL A 189 17.09 5.99 6.75
CA VAL A 189 16.82 5.99 5.30
C VAL A 189 17.15 7.34 4.66
N ALA A 190 17.87 8.21 5.35
CA ALA A 190 18.23 9.53 4.85
C ALA A 190 19.08 9.46 3.55
N ASP A 191 19.85 8.40 3.38
CA ASP A 191 20.58 8.06 2.15
C ASP A 191 19.63 7.88 0.95
N LEU A 192 18.51 7.17 1.14
CA LEU A 192 17.50 6.99 0.11
C LEU A 192 16.71 8.27 -0.18
N VAL A 193 16.45 9.11 0.83
CA VAL A 193 15.83 10.42 0.62
C VAL A 193 16.72 11.33 -0.22
N ALA A 194 18.02 11.35 0.07
CA ALA A 194 18.99 12.10 -0.73
C ALA A 194 19.09 11.57 -2.16
N LEU A 195 19.15 10.25 -2.33
CA LEU A 195 19.13 9.58 -3.64
C LEU A 195 17.89 9.95 -4.45
N ASN A 196 16.71 9.92 -3.83
CA ASN A 196 15.45 10.24 -4.48
C ASN A 196 15.44 11.67 -5.02
N SER A 197 15.84 12.64 -4.20
CA SER A 197 15.90 14.05 -4.61
C SER A 197 16.86 14.25 -5.79
N GLU A 198 18.07 13.69 -5.72
CA GLU A 198 19.07 13.80 -6.78
C GLU A 198 18.57 13.22 -8.11
N VAL A 199 18.02 12.00 -8.08
CA VAL A 199 17.59 11.28 -9.29
C VAL A 199 16.36 11.93 -9.91
N VAL A 200 15.39 12.40 -9.10
CA VAL A 200 14.22 13.12 -9.59
C VAL A 200 14.61 14.43 -10.26
N ASP A 201 15.47 15.24 -9.63
CA ASP A 201 15.93 16.51 -10.20
C ASP A 201 16.67 16.30 -11.54
N MET A 202 17.54 15.28 -11.60
CA MET A 202 18.24 14.91 -12.84
C MET A 202 17.27 14.48 -13.94
N ALA A 203 16.31 13.62 -13.60
CA ALA A 203 15.35 13.08 -14.56
C ALA A 203 14.46 14.18 -15.13
N LEU A 204 13.84 14.99 -14.28
CA LEU A 204 12.97 16.08 -14.71
C LEU A 204 13.73 17.10 -15.57
N SER A 205 14.91 17.55 -15.12
CA SER A 205 15.71 18.51 -15.87
C SER A 205 16.18 17.98 -17.23
N THR A 206 16.46 16.68 -17.34
CA THR A 206 16.88 16.05 -18.60
C THR A 206 15.70 15.88 -19.55
N VAL A 207 14.55 15.40 -19.05
CA VAL A 207 13.34 15.20 -19.83
C VAL A 207 12.80 16.53 -20.35
N ASP A 208 12.74 17.58 -19.52
CA ASP A 208 12.28 18.91 -19.94
C ASP A 208 13.15 19.49 -21.06
N LYS A 209 14.47 19.36 -20.96
CA LYS A 209 15.40 19.77 -22.02
C LYS A 209 15.18 18.98 -23.30
N ALA A 210 15.07 17.65 -23.21
CA ALA A 210 14.86 16.79 -24.37
C ALA A 210 13.54 17.09 -25.09
N LEU A 211 12.45 17.29 -24.34
CA LEU A 211 11.14 17.65 -24.89
C LEU A 211 11.14 19.08 -25.48
N SER A 212 11.88 20.01 -24.88
CA SER A 212 12.01 21.38 -25.41
C SER A 212 12.82 21.44 -26.70
N GLN A 213 13.88 20.63 -26.82
CA GLN A 213 14.71 20.55 -28.04
C GLN A 213 13.99 19.88 -29.21
N THR A 214 13.04 18.98 -28.92
CA THR A 214 12.25 18.26 -29.94
C THR A 214 10.92 18.95 -30.27
N ALA A 215 10.54 19.98 -29.52
CA ALA A 215 9.38 20.80 -29.83
C ALA A 215 9.64 21.64 -31.10
N SER A 216 8.97 21.30 -32.20
CA SER A 216 8.88 22.21 -33.35
C SER A 216 7.97 23.40 -33.03
N LEU A 217 8.26 24.57 -33.62
CA LEU A 217 7.52 25.82 -33.36
C LEU A 217 5.99 25.72 -33.56
N ASP A 218 5.50 24.81 -34.42
CA ASP A 218 4.08 24.71 -34.80
C ASP A 218 3.49 23.28 -34.78
N GLY A 219 4.18 22.31 -34.16
CA GLY A 219 3.81 20.88 -34.24
C GLY A 219 3.73 20.16 -32.89
N PRO A 220 2.97 19.04 -32.80
CA PRO A 220 2.89 18.26 -31.58
C PRO A 220 4.24 17.65 -31.23
N ILE A 221 4.61 17.68 -29.95
CA ILE A 221 5.87 17.10 -29.47
C ILE A 221 5.84 15.59 -29.72
N PRO A 222 6.80 15.02 -30.49
CA PRO A 222 6.88 13.58 -30.70
C PRO A 222 7.20 12.87 -29.38
N ARG A 223 6.68 11.65 -29.22
CA ARG A 223 7.02 10.82 -28.05
C ARG A 223 8.50 10.45 -28.11
N ASP A 224 9.19 10.52 -26.97
CA ASP A 224 10.58 10.11 -26.84
C ASP A 224 10.68 8.92 -25.89
N HIS A 225 10.99 7.74 -26.44
CA HIS A 225 11.10 6.51 -25.67
C HIS A 225 12.32 6.49 -24.72
N VAL A 226 13.35 7.29 -24.99
CA VAL A 226 14.47 7.48 -24.06
C VAL A 226 13.98 8.24 -22.84
N ALA A 227 13.22 9.33 -23.04
CA ALA A 227 12.62 10.10 -21.96
C ALA A 227 11.64 9.25 -21.13
N ASP A 228 10.83 8.41 -21.78
CA ASP A 228 9.95 7.48 -21.07
C ASP A 228 10.75 6.50 -20.19
N GLN A 229 11.88 5.98 -20.66
CA GLN A 229 12.70 5.07 -19.86
C GLN A 229 13.41 5.78 -18.71
N ILE A 230 13.87 7.03 -18.89
CA ILE A 230 14.41 7.85 -17.79
C ILE A 230 13.38 7.96 -16.67
N LEU A 231 12.13 8.31 -17.00
CA LEU A 231 11.07 8.42 -16.01
C LEU A 231 10.72 7.08 -15.37
N ARG A 232 10.78 5.99 -16.14
CA ARG A 232 10.52 4.65 -15.64
C ARG A 232 11.53 4.23 -14.57
N GLU A 233 12.82 4.37 -14.86
CA GLU A 233 13.88 4.09 -13.89
C GLU A 233 13.81 5.02 -12.68
N THR A 234 13.41 6.28 -12.88
CA THR A 234 13.20 7.22 -11.79
C THR A 234 12.07 6.75 -10.87
N LEU A 235 10.92 6.35 -11.43
CA LEU A 235 9.79 5.81 -10.67
C LEU A 235 10.17 4.54 -9.89
N LEU A 236 10.98 3.65 -10.48
CA LEU A 236 11.48 2.45 -9.81
C LEU A 236 12.48 2.79 -8.70
N THR A 237 13.29 3.84 -8.89
CA THR A 237 14.23 4.34 -7.85
C THR A 237 13.48 4.85 -6.63
N VAL A 238 12.40 5.63 -6.82
CA VAL A 238 11.70 6.31 -5.72
C VAL A 238 10.57 5.49 -5.10
N SER A 239 10.51 4.18 -5.33
CA SER A 239 9.50 3.33 -4.69
C SER A 239 9.60 3.41 -3.16
N SER A 240 8.46 3.60 -2.50
CA SER A 240 8.38 3.62 -1.03
C SER A 240 8.72 2.27 -0.38
N ASP A 241 8.73 1.18 -1.16
CA ASP A 241 9.11 -0.14 -0.68
C ASP A 241 10.56 -0.19 -0.20
N TRP A 242 11.47 0.56 -0.86
CA TRP A 242 12.90 0.53 -0.50
C TRP A 242 13.17 1.04 0.91
N PRO A 243 12.76 2.27 1.29
CA PRO A 243 12.93 2.72 2.66
C PRO A 243 12.11 1.89 3.65
N PHE A 244 10.94 1.36 3.26
CA PHE A 244 10.17 0.46 4.14
C PHE A 244 10.94 -0.82 4.50
N MET A 245 11.54 -1.50 3.51
CA MET A 245 12.34 -2.72 3.71
C MET A 245 13.60 -2.45 4.54
N VAL A 246 14.22 -1.28 4.38
CA VAL A 246 15.36 -0.85 5.20
C VAL A 246 14.93 -0.58 6.64
N SER A 247 13.86 0.19 6.84
CA SER A 247 13.38 0.54 8.18
C SER A 247 12.81 -0.64 8.97
N LYS A 248 12.32 -1.68 8.30
CA LYS A 248 11.88 -2.93 8.94
C LYS A 248 12.96 -4.01 9.02
N ASP A 249 14.14 -3.73 8.50
CA ASP A 249 15.27 -4.67 8.41
C ASP A 249 14.86 -6.05 7.82
N SER A 250 13.94 -6.02 6.85
CA SER A 250 13.41 -7.25 6.24
C SER A 250 14.26 -7.71 5.06
N ALA A 251 14.81 -6.77 4.30
CA ALA A 251 15.65 -6.99 3.13
C ALA A 251 16.49 -5.73 2.80
N ALA A 252 17.12 -5.13 3.82
CA ALA A 252 17.72 -3.80 3.71
C ALA A 252 18.79 -3.70 2.62
N ASP A 253 19.69 -4.69 2.52
CA ASP A 253 20.75 -4.70 1.50
C ASP A 253 20.19 -4.81 0.08
N TYR A 254 19.18 -5.67 -0.09
CA TYR A 254 18.47 -5.81 -1.37
C TYR A 254 17.80 -4.49 -1.78
N ALA A 255 17.12 -3.83 -0.85
CA ALA A 255 16.42 -2.57 -1.10
C ALA A 255 17.38 -1.46 -1.53
N ARG A 256 18.50 -1.28 -0.80
CA ARG A 256 19.52 -0.29 -1.17
C ARG A 256 20.15 -0.60 -2.52
N TYR A 257 20.50 -1.86 -2.75
CA TYR A 257 21.04 -2.30 -4.04
C TYR A 257 20.09 -1.97 -5.20
N ARG A 258 18.80 -2.32 -5.06
CA ARG A 258 17.78 -2.07 -6.09
C ARG A 258 17.55 -0.57 -6.34
N ALA A 259 17.43 0.23 -5.30
CA ALA A 259 17.28 1.68 -5.43
C ALA A 259 18.48 2.29 -6.19
N HIS A 260 19.70 1.91 -5.82
CA HIS A 260 20.91 2.39 -6.50
C HIS A 260 21.06 1.86 -7.94
N LEU A 261 20.58 0.65 -8.23
CA LEU A 261 20.59 0.09 -9.58
C LEU A 261 19.70 0.90 -10.53
N HIS A 262 18.46 1.20 -10.12
CA HIS A 262 17.56 2.04 -10.92
C HIS A 262 18.04 3.49 -11.01
N ALA A 263 18.66 4.01 -9.93
CA ALA A 263 19.27 5.33 -9.96
C ALA A 263 20.43 5.38 -10.97
N HIS A 264 21.26 4.33 -11.02
CA HIS A 264 22.33 4.22 -12.00
C HIS A 264 21.80 4.19 -13.43
N ALA A 265 20.77 3.39 -13.70
CA ALA A 265 20.10 3.34 -14.99
C ALA A 265 19.56 4.71 -15.41
N THR A 266 18.92 5.43 -14.49
CA THR A 266 18.44 6.81 -14.73
C THR A 266 19.60 7.73 -15.12
N ARG A 267 20.68 7.73 -14.32
CA ARG A 267 21.86 8.59 -14.53
C ARG A 267 22.52 8.33 -15.87
N GLU A 268 22.81 7.07 -16.21
CA GLU A 268 23.56 6.77 -17.43
C GLU A 268 22.77 7.08 -18.72
N ILE A 269 21.44 6.84 -18.71
CA ILE A 269 20.58 7.21 -19.84
C ILE A 269 20.50 8.74 -19.94
N ALA A 270 20.28 9.43 -18.81
CA ALA A 270 20.18 10.88 -18.75
C ALA A 270 21.49 11.56 -19.20
N ASP A 271 22.64 11.11 -18.71
CA ASP A 271 23.96 11.63 -19.08
C ASP A 271 24.25 11.45 -20.57
N ALA A 272 23.90 10.28 -21.14
CA ALA A 272 24.07 10.03 -22.57
C ALA A 272 23.19 10.97 -23.41
N LEU A 273 21.93 11.18 -22.99
CA LEU A 273 21.00 12.06 -23.68
C LEU A 273 21.42 13.54 -23.56
N ALA A 274 21.75 14.00 -22.36
CA ALA A 274 22.19 15.37 -22.08
C ALA A 274 23.50 15.73 -22.81
N SER A 275 24.38 14.75 -23.01
CA SER A 275 25.62 14.91 -23.81
C SER A 275 25.39 14.88 -25.33
N GLY A 276 24.14 14.79 -25.80
CA GLY A 276 23.80 14.68 -27.22
C GLY A 276 24.12 13.31 -27.86
N ARG A 277 24.52 12.30 -27.07
CA ARG A 277 24.85 10.95 -27.56
C ARG A 277 23.58 10.10 -27.70
N ARG A 278 22.64 10.53 -28.53
CA ARG A 278 21.27 9.98 -28.58
C ARG A 278 21.23 8.49 -28.94
N ASP A 279 22.04 8.01 -29.88
CA ASP A 279 22.10 6.58 -30.21
C ASP A 279 22.56 5.73 -29.02
N THR A 280 23.46 6.27 -28.20
CA THR A 280 23.90 5.60 -26.96
C THR A 280 22.79 5.59 -25.94
N ALA A 281 22.11 6.72 -25.73
CA ALA A 281 20.97 6.81 -24.82
C ALA A 281 19.84 5.86 -25.23
N GLN A 282 19.56 5.72 -26.53
CA GLN A 282 18.59 4.77 -27.08
C GLN A 282 18.99 3.32 -26.76
N ARG A 283 20.24 2.92 -27.02
CA ARG A 283 20.70 1.56 -26.69
C ARG A 283 20.66 1.25 -25.19
N LEU A 284 21.02 2.22 -24.34
CA LEU A 284 20.93 2.07 -22.89
C LEU A 284 19.47 1.93 -22.44
N ALA A 285 18.58 2.79 -22.95
CA ALA A 285 17.15 2.74 -22.65
C ALA A 285 16.52 1.40 -23.06
N GLU A 286 16.78 0.93 -24.28
CA GLU A 286 16.35 -0.41 -24.74
C GLU A 286 16.96 -1.54 -23.90
N GLY A 287 18.20 -1.36 -23.43
CA GLY A 287 18.89 -2.30 -22.56
C GLY A 287 18.17 -2.54 -21.24
N TRP A 288 17.92 -1.45 -20.51
CA TRP A 288 17.19 -1.47 -19.23
C TRP A 288 15.74 -1.88 -19.41
N ASN A 289 15.08 -1.41 -20.47
CA ASN A 289 13.68 -1.74 -20.75
C ASN A 289 13.41 -3.24 -20.86
N ARG A 290 14.40 -4.07 -21.23
CA ARG A 290 14.24 -5.53 -21.27
C ARG A 290 13.94 -6.13 -19.89
N ALA A 291 14.49 -5.57 -18.82
CA ALA A 291 14.22 -5.99 -17.45
C ALA A 291 13.10 -5.15 -16.82
N ASP A 292 13.11 -3.85 -17.10
CA ASP A 292 12.33 -2.85 -16.40
C ASP A 292 11.22 -2.27 -17.28
N GLY A 293 10.68 -3.05 -18.24
CA GLY A 293 9.68 -2.61 -19.23
C GLY A 293 8.24 -2.42 -18.70
N LEU A 294 8.07 -1.97 -17.46
CA LEU A 294 6.77 -1.72 -16.83
C LEU A 294 6.06 -0.49 -17.43
N PHE A 295 4.78 -0.26 -17.14
CA PHE A 295 4.07 0.98 -17.57
C PHE A 295 4.16 1.28 -19.09
N GLY A 296 3.63 0.40 -19.95
CA GLY A 296 3.68 0.61 -21.42
C GLY A 296 3.01 1.91 -21.92
N ALA A 297 2.10 2.46 -21.13
CA ALA A 297 1.42 3.73 -21.39
C ALA A 297 2.11 4.97 -20.80
N LEU A 298 3.25 4.80 -20.11
CA LEU A 298 4.05 5.93 -19.61
C LEU A 298 4.51 6.79 -20.79
N ASP A 299 4.25 8.09 -20.72
CA ASP A 299 4.52 9.05 -21.78
C ASP A 299 5.04 10.34 -21.14
N ALA A 300 6.34 10.61 -21.34
CA ALA A 300 7.03 11.75 -20.74
C ALA A 300 6.39 13.10 -21.11
N ARG A 301 5.67 13.18 -22.23
CA ARG A 301 4.97 14.41 -22.65
C ARG A 301 3.81 14.80 -21.74
N ARG A 302 3.34 13.87 -20.90
CA ARG A 302 2.23 14.10 -19.95
C ARG A 302 2.71 14.69 -18.62
N LEU A 303 4.02 14.84 -18.42
CA LEU A 303 4.51 15.53 -17.25
C LEU A 303 4.02 16.98 -17.24
N PRO A 304 3.45 17.46 -16.12
CA PRO A 304 3.14 18.87 -15.95
C PRO A 304 4.42 19.69 -16.10
N ARG A 305 4.32 20.81 -16.82
CA ARG A 305 5.39 21.82 -16.92
C ARG A 305 5.21 22.90 -15.85
#